data_AF-A0A6A2Z5V9-F1
#
_entry.id   AF-A0A6A2Z5V9-F1
#
_cell.length_a   1.000
_cell.length_b   1.000
_cell.length_c   1.000
_cell.angle_alpha   90.00
_cell.angle_beta   90.00
_cell.angle_gamma   90.00
#
_symmetry.space_group_name_H-M   'P 1'
#
loop_
_entity.id
_entity.type
_entity.pdbx_description
1 polymer ?
#
loop_
_entity_poly.entity_id
_entity_poly.type
_entity_poly.pdbx_seq_one_letter_code
_entity_poly.pdbx_strand_id
1 'polypeptide(L)'
;MAAPIPLHPRHELQCSAQLEVGILRPNWLDGATYLGQRSVDGFLCNVWEKVDFITYFEDVVTKRPVHWFFYTGREAHVMTFEVGAVLEDSKWQAPVYCFDNTTKTSTDSATHSFLDGVLKGSAVL
;
A
#
# COMPACT_ATOMS: atom_id res chain seq x y z
N MET A 1 -24.14 -6.03 43.51
CA MET A 1 -22.74 -6.45 43.24
C MET A 1 -22.73 -7.23 41.95
N ALA A 2 -22.30 -6.60 40.85
CA ALA A 2 -22.12 -7.30 39.58
C ALA A 2 -20.71 -7.91 39.58
N ALA A 3 -20.60 -9.20 39.26
CA ALA A 3 -19.33 -9.87 39.08
C ALA A 3 -18.65 -9.34 37.80
N PRO A 4 -17.32 -9.14 37.79
CA PRO A 4 -16.61 -8.71 36.59
C PRO A 4 -16.69 -9.79 35.51
N ILE A 5 -17.05 -9.39 34.28
CA ILE A 5 -17.00 -10.23 33.09
C ILE A 5 -15.53 -10.59 32.83
N PRO A 6 -15.15 -11.87 32.63
CA PRO A 6 -13.77 -12.23 32.34
C PRO A 6 -13.34 -11.61 31.00
N LEU A 7 -12.33 -10.74 31.03
CA LEU A 7 -11.68 -10.25 29.81
C LEU A 7 -10.97 -11.45 29.15
N HIS A 8 -11.42 -11.80 27.94
CA HIS A 8 -10.79 -12.84 27.13
C HIS A 8 -9.31 -12.49 26.86
N PRO A 9 -8.38 -13.46 26.80
CA PRO A 9 -6.94 -13.17 26.77
C PRO A 9 -6.55 -12.53 25.43
N ARG A 10 -5.83 -11.40 25.48
CA ARG A 10 -5.23 -10.72 24.32
C ARG A 10 -4.19 -11.63 23.65
N HIS A 11 -4.63 -12.48 22.73
CA HIS A 11 -3.77 -13.24 21.83
C HIS A 11 -3.24 -12.41 20.62
N GLU A 12 -3.39 -11.07 20.60
CA GLU A 12 -3.18 -10.25 19.40
C GLU A 12 -2.55 -8.87 19.67
N LEU A 13 -1.24 -8.79 19.90
CA LEU A 13 -0.49 -7.56 19.57
C LEU A 13 0.46 -7.92 18.44
N GLN A 14 0.07 -7.60 17.21
CA GLN A 14 0.88 -7.87 16.03
C GLN A 14 0.87 -6.68 15.06
N CYS A 15 2.04 -6.42 14.49
CA CYS A 15 2.36 -5.33 13.58
C CYS A 15 3.21 -5.89 12.41
N SER A 16 3.03 -5.36 11.21
CA SER A 16 3.98 -5.56 10.09
C SER A 16 3.88 -4.37 9.12
N ALA A 17 4.95 -4.12 8.37
CA ALA A 17 5.01 -3.07 7.35
C ALA A 17 6.02 -3.46 6.24
N GLN A 18 5.54 -3.62 5.01
CA GLN A 18 6.31 -3.43 3.79
C GLN A 18 5.41 -2.71 2.78
N LEU A 19 5.88 -1.60 2.23
CA LEU A 19 5.18 -0.81 1.21
C LEU A 19 6.03 -0.74 -0.06
N GLU A 20 5.73 -1.60 -1.03
CA GLU A 20 6.39 -1.62 -2.34
C GLU A 20 5.69 -0.73 -3.38
N VAL A 21 4.59 -0.07 -3.01
CA VAL A 21 3.79 0.79 -3.89
C VAL A 21 3.37 2.04 -3.14
N GLY A 22 3.55 3.21 -3.75
CA GLY A 22 3.31 4.50 -3.12
C GLY A 22 1.86 4.99 -3.21
N ILE A 23 1.55 6.01 -2.39
CA ILE A 23 0.31 6.79 -2.51
C ILE A 23 0.32 7.54 -3.85
N LEU A 24 -0.83 7.58 -4.52
CA LEU A 24 -0.97 8.31 -5.79
C LEU A 24 -0.63 9.78 -5.58
N ARG A 25 0.44 10.23 -6.24
CA ARG A 25 0.80 11.65 -6.31
C ARG A 25 -0.26 12.40 -7.12
N PRO A 26 -0.39 13.73 -6.98
CA PRO A 26 -1.32 14.51 -7.79
C PRO A 26 -1.21 14.30 -9.31
N ASN A 27 -0.02 13.95 -9.82
CA ASN A 27 0.26 13.65 -11.23
C ASN A 27 0.25 12.15 -11.56
N TRP A 28 -0.53 11.34 -10.85
CA TRP A 28 -0.51 9.88 -10.95
C TRP A 28 -0.76 9.32 -12.36
N LEU A 29 -1.45 10.06 -13.23
CA LEU A 29 -1.67 9.71 -14.65
C LEU A 29 -0.57 10.16 -15.63
N ASP A 30 0.48 10.83 -15.16
CA ASP A 30 1.56 11.27 -16.06
C ASP A 30 2.23 10.07 -16.75
N GLY A 31 2.29 10.13 -18.08
CA GLY A 31 2.75 9.03 -18.94
C GLY A 31 1.79 7.85 -19.11
N ALA A 32 0.52 7.97 -18.70
CA ALA A 32 -0.48 6.91 -18.88
C ALA A 32 -1.16 6.98 -20.26
N THR A 33 -1.59 5.82 -20.76
CA THR A 33 -2.31 5.68 -22.03
C THR A 33 -3.80 5.60 -21.79
N TYR A 34 -4.58 6.42 -22.49
CA TYR A 34 -6.04 6.41 -22.40
C TYR A 34 -6.64 5.22 -23.17
N LEU A 35 -7.58 4.50 -22.55
CA LEU A 35 -8.23 3.32 -23.13
C LEU A 35 -9.73 3.49 -23.43
N GLY A 36 -10.34 4.59 -22.97
CA GLY A 36 -11.78 4.84 -23.14
C GLY A 36 -12.52 5.05 -21.82
N GLN A 37 -13.83 4.81 -21.82
CA GLN A 37 -14.68 4.99 -20.63
C GLN A 37 -15.39 3.71 -20.22
N ARG A 38 -15.56 3.51 -18.91
CA ARG A 38 -16.36 2.41 -18.33
C ARG A 38 -17.05 2.84 -17.04
N SER A 39 -18.18 2.22 -16.74
CA SER A 39 -18.85 2.40 -15.45
C SER A 39 -18.26 1.47 -14.39
N VAL A 40 -17.83 2.03 -13.25
CA VAL A 40 -17.25 1.31 -12.11
C VAL A 40 -17.73 1.97 -10.82
N ASP A 41 -18.17 1.19 -9.84
CA ASP A 41 -18.64 1.66 -8.52
C ASP A 41 -19.70 2.78 -8.57
N GLY A 42 -20.51 2.80 -9.64
CA GLY A 42 -21.53 3.84 -9.86
C GLY A 42 -21.00 5.12 -10.52
N PHE A 43 -19.71 5.20 -10.85
CA PHE A 43 -19.09 6.31 -11.56
C PHE A 43 -18.89 5.97 -13.04
N LEU A 44 -19.02 6.97 -13.92
CA LEU A 44 -18.49 6.88 -15.27
C LEU A 44 -17.02 7.30 -15.24
N CYS A 45 -16.12 6.38 -15.56
CA CYS A 45 -14.68 6.59 -15.41
C CYS A 45 -13.97 6.60 -16.77
N ASN A 46 -13.00 7.51 -16.91
CA ASN A 46 -11.90 7.37 -17.85
C ASN A 46 -10.99 6.22 -17.40
N VAL A 47 -10.61 5.35 -18.33
CA VAL A 47 -9.72 4.21 -18.09
C VAL A 47 -8.35 4.51 -18.65
N TRP A 48 -7.32 4.28 -17.82
CA TRP A 48 -5.93 4.58 -18.15
C TRP A 48 -5.03 3.39 -17.84
N GLU A 49 -4.13 3.04 -18.74
CA GLU A 49 -3.06 2.07 -18.51
C GLU A 49 -1.76 2.79 -18.19
N LYS A 50 -1.00 2.27 -17.21
CA LYS A 50 0.31 2.79 -16.86
C LYS A 50 1.31 1.67 -16.64
N VAL A 51 2.49 1.82 -17.28
CA VAL A 51 3.65 0.90 -17.20
C VAL A 51 3.27 -0.57 -17.42
N ASP A 52 2.26 -0.81 -18.26
CA ASP A 52 1.72 -2.12 -18.64
C ASP A 52 1.35 -3.05 -17.46
N PHE A 53 1.18 -2.46 -16.26
CA PHE A 53 0.93 -3.20 -15.03
C PHE A 53 -0.30 -2.72 -14.28
N ILE A 54 -0.59 -1.42 -14.35
CA ILE A 54 -1.64 -0.80 -13.54
C ILE A 54 -2.70 -0.21 -14.46
N THR A 55 -3.94 -0.57 -14.22
CA THR A 55 -5.10 0.08 -14.84
C THR A 55 -5.77 0.95 -13.81
N TYR A 56 -5.94 2.23 -14.13
CA TYR A 56 -6.61 3.20 -13.30
C TYR A 56 -7.96 3.63 -13.87
N PHE A 57 -8.87 3.95 -12.97
CA PHE A 57 -10.18 4.50 -13.25
C PHE A 57 -10.30 5.87 -12.60
N GLU A 58 -10.42 6.89 -13.43
CA GLU A 58 -10.59 8.29 -13.04
C GLU A 58 -12.03 8.71 -13.32
N ASP A 59 -12.77 9.21 -12.33
CA ASP A 59 -14.10 9.77 -12.55
C ASP A 59 -14.06 10.88 -13.61
N VAL A 60 -14.89 10.76 -14.64
CA VAL A 60 -14.95 11.71 -15.76
C VAL A 60 -15.27 13.12 -15.29
N VAL A 61 -16.10 13.27 -14.24
CA VAL A 61 -16.57 14.57 -13.77
C VAL A 61 -15.54 15.23 -12.85
N THR A 62 -15.14 14.54 -11.78
CA THR A 62 -14.28 15.14 -10.74
C THR A 62 -12.79 14.99 -10.99
N LYS A 63 -12.38 14.15 -11.95
CA LYS A 63 -10.98 13.78 -12.23
C LYS A 63 -10.28 13.11 -11.04
N ARG A 64 -11.04 12.47 -10.17
CA ARG A 64 -10.53 11.77 -8.98
C ARG A 64 -10.35 10.29 -9.26
N PRO A 65 -9.35 9.63 -8.66
CA PRO A 65 -9.24 8.17 -8.72
C PRO A 65 -10.46 7.55 -8.05
N VAL A 66 -11.04 6.53 -8.69
CA VAL A 66 -12.15 5.73 -8.17
C VAL A 66 -11.65 4.33 -7.81
N HIS A 67 -10.86 3.74 -8.70
CA HIS A 67 -10.41 2.35 -8.62
C HIS A 67 -9.06 2.20 -9.33
N TRP A 68 -8.21 1.28 -8.88
CA TRP A 68 -7.15 0.71 -9.71
C TRP A 68 -6.91 -0.76 -9.41
N PHE A 69 -6.46 -1.50 -10.43
CA PHE A 69 -5.99 -2.87 -10.24
C PHE A 69 -4.63 -3.09 -10.88
N PHE A 70 -3.92 -4.03 -10.29
CA PHE A 70 -2.63 -4.53 -10.74
C PHE A 70 -2.86 -5.83 -11.52
N TYR A 71 -2.08 -6.13 -12.58
CA TYR A 71 -2.22 -7.43 -13.29
C TYR A 71 -2.08 -8.64 -12.36
N THR A 72 -1.42 -8.46 -11.20
CA THR A 72 -1.26 -9.48 -10.15
C THR A 72 -2.54 -9.78 -9.37
N GLY A 73 -3.66 -9.13 -9.69
CA GLY A 73 -4.97 -9.35 -9.06
C GLY A 73 -5.20 -8.56 -7.77
N ARG A 74 -4.28 -7.66 -7.40
CA ARG A 74 -4.51 -6.71 -6.30
C ARG A 74 -5.38 -5.57 -6.82
N GLU A 75 -6.39 -5.19 -6.05
CA GLU A 75 -7.31 -4.10 -6.37
C GLU A 75 -7.41 -3.11 -5.22
N ALA A 76 -7.74 -1.86 -5.53
CA ALA A 76 -7.96 -0.81 -4.56
C ALA A 76 -9.08 0.11 -5.04
N HIS A 77 -9.91 0.53 -4.09
CA HIS A 77 -11.07 1.38 -4.31
C HIS A 77 -11.01 2.58 -3.38
N VAL A 78 -11.42 3.74 -3.88
CA VAL A 78 -11.65 4.92 -3.04
C VAL A 78 -13.05 4.82 -2.45
N MET A 79 -13.13 4.52 -1.14
CA MET A 79 -14.41 4.34 -0.45
C MET A 79 -15.09 5.67 -0.11
N THR A 80 -14.33 6.64 0.43
CA THR A 80 -14.84 7.95 0.84
C THR A 80 -13.77 9.01 0.61
N PHE A 81 -14.15 10.16 0.08
CA PHE A 81 -13.25 11.29 -0.10
C PHE A 81 -13.91 12.58 0.37
N GLU A 82 -13.28 13.22 1.35
CA GLU A 82 -13.75 14.48 1.93
C GLU A 82 -12.64 15.52 1.80
N VAL A 83 -12.92 16.61 1.07
CA VAL A 83 -11.94 17.67 0.85
C VAL A 83 -11.64 18.35 2.19
N GLY A 84 -10.37 18.35 2.59
CA GLY A 84 -9.92 19.02 3.81
C GLY A 84 -10.20 18.24 5.10
N ALA A 85 -10.74 17.01 5.01
CA ALA A 85 -10.80 16.14 6.17
C ALA A 85 -9.38 15.77 6.62
N VAL A 86 -9.11 15.99 7.91
CA VAL A 86 -7.85 15.67 8.55
C VAL A 86 -8.18 14.87 9.80
N LEU A 87 -7.57 13.69 9.94
CA LEU A 87 -7.66 12.93 11.18
C LEU A 87 -6.77 13.56 12.23
N GLU A 88 -7.21 13.51 13.50
CA GLU A 88 -6.40 13.89 14.66
C GLU A 88 -5.03 13.22 14.64
N ASP A 89 -3.98 13.92 15.11
CA ASP A 89 -2.59 13.43 15.12
C ASP A 89 -2.44 12.02 15.73
N SER A 90 -3.25 11.74 16.76
CA SER A 90 -3.29 10.43 17.45
C SER A 90 -3.64 9.26 16.53
N LYS A 91 -4.32 9.51 15.41
CA LYS A 91 -4.70 8.49 14.41
C LYS A 91 -3.61 8.24 13.37
N TRP A 92 -2.63 9.13 13.26
CA TRP A 92 -1.48 8.98 12.35
C TRP A 92 -0.31 8.22 12.99
N GLN A 93 -0.29 8.09 14.31
CA GLN A 93 0.77 7.40 15.03
C GLN A 93 0.53 5.90 15.06
N ALA A 94 1.54 5.13 14.61
CA ALA A 94 1.53 3.69 14.80
C ALA A 94 1.51 3.35 16.31
N PRO A 95 0.77 2.33 16.75
CA PRO A 95 0.79 1.90 18.14
C PRO A 95 2.19 1.56 18.64
N VAL A 96 2.46 1.81 19.92
CA VAL A 96 3.80 1.60 20.52
C VAL A 96 4.32 0.17 20.37
N TYR A 97 3.44 -0.83 20.43
CA TYR A 97 3.80 -2.24 20.25
C TYR A 97 4.26 -2.57 18.83
N CYS A 98 4.07 -1.67 17.86
CA CYS A 98 4.57 -1.82 16.49
C CYS A 98 6.09 -1.67 16.37
N PHE A 99 6.73 -1.13 17.41
CA PHE A 99 8.18 -0.91 17.49
C PHE A 99 8.86 -1.95 18.39
N ASP A 100 8.09 -2.84 19.01
CA ASP A 100 8.60 -3.95 19.78
C ASP A 100 9.04 -5.06 18.81
N ASN A 101 10.35 -5.35 18.77
CA ASN A 101 10.97 -6.29 17.84
C ASN A 101 10.44 -7.73 18.01
N THR A 102 9.27 -8.03 17.43
CA THR A 102 8.82 -9.40 17.28
C THR A 102 9.32 -9.90 15.93
N THR A 103 10.50 -10.52 15.91
CA THR A 103 11.06 -11.20 14.75
C THR A 103 10.16 -12.36 14.33
N LYS A 104 9.08 -12.08 13.62
CA LYS A 104 8.38 -13.06 12.79
C LYS A 104 8.82 -12.83 11.35
N THR A 105 10.01 -13.33 11.06
CA THR A 105 10.51 -13.52 9.70
C THR A 105 9.51 -14.43 8.98
N SER A 106 8.58 -13.84 8.23
CA SER A 106 7.88 -14.57 7.17
C SER A 106 8.90 -14.84 6.08
N THR A 107 9.52 -16.02 6.17
CA THR A 107 10.28 -16.64 5.09
C THR A 107 9.34 -16.83 3.90
N ASP A 108 9.32 -15.86 2.99
CA ASP A 108 9.07 -16.15 1.58
C ASP A 108 10.34 -15.79 0.81
N SER A 109 11.06 -16.85 0.44
CA SER A 109 12.22 -16.81 -0.42
C SER A 109 11.82 -16.28 -1.80
N ALA A 110 12.21 -15.05 -2.12
CA ALA A 110 12.53 -14.65 -3.47
C ALA A 110 13.94 -14.07 -3.46
N THR A 111 14.88 -14.93 -3.81
CA THR A 111 16.30 -14.64 -4.07
C THR A 111 16.49 -13.39 -4.91
N HIS A 112 17.27 -12.43 -4.39
CA HIS A 112 18.22 -11.72 -5.22
C HIS A 112 19.47 -11.38 -4.41
N SER A 113 20.39 -12.34 -4.41
CA SER A 113 21.80 -12.12 -4.11
C SER A 113 22.38 -11.12 -5.10
N PHE A 114 22.57 -9.88 -4.67
CA PHE A 114 23.44 -8.92 -5.36
C PHE A 114 24.56 -8.48 -4.40
N LEU A 115 25.61 -9.30 -4.39
CA LEU A 115 27.03 -8.97 -4.23
C LEU A 115 27.40 -7.92 -3.17
N ASP A 116 27.50 -8.39 -1.93
CA ASP A 116 28.36 -7.75 -0.93
C ASP A 116 29.83 -8.01 -1.27
N GLY A 117 30.63 -6.96 -1.18
CA GLY A 117 32.00 -6.89 -1.66
C GLY A 117 32.93 -7.96 -1.11
N VAL A 118 33.56 -8.70 -2.03
CA VAL A 118 34.75 -9.50 -1.76
C VAL A 118 35.76 -9.19 -2.85
N LEU A 119 36.73 -8.32 -2.56
CA LEU A 119 38.13 -8.45 -2.99
C LEU A 119 39.01 -7.68 -2.00
N LYS A 120 39.28 -8.30 -0.85
CA LYS A 120 40.51 -8.08 -0.07
C LYS A 120 41.51 -9.16 -0.46
N GLY A 121 42.71 -8.74 -0.86
CA GLY A 121 43.89 -9.56 -1.16
C GLY A 121 44.49 -9.14 -2.51
N SER A 122 45.75 -8.73 -2.66
CA SER A 122 46.94 -9.04 -1.88
C SER A 122 48.01 -7.96 -2.07
N ALA A 123 48.73 -7.61 -1.00
CA ALA A 123 50.04 -7.01 -1.11
C ALA A 123 51.04 -8.10 -1.48
N VAL A 124 51.78 -7.92 -2.57
CA VAL A 124 53.04 -8.60 -2.84
C VAL A 124 53.98 -7.57 -3.49
N LEU A 125 55.06 -7.30 -2.74
CA LEU A 125 56.33 -6.62 -3.03
C LEU A 125 56.43 -5.69 -4.25
#